data_AF-A0A7J4V259-F1
#
_entry.id   AF-A0A7J4V259-F1
#
_cell.length_a   1.000
_cell.length_b   1.000
_cell.length_c   1.000
_cell.angle_alpha   90.00
_cell.angle_beta   90.00
_cell.angle_gamma   90.00
#
_symmetry.space_group_name_H-M   'P 1'
#
loop_
_entity.id
_entity.type
_entity.pdbx_description
1 polymer ?
#
loop_
_entity_poly.entity_id
_entity_poly.type
_entity_poly.pdbx_seq_one_letter_code
_entity_poly.pdbx_strand_id
1 'polypeptide(L)'
;MRQMAFGVKKWFMLQMWRVQQIAAILSLAMLAITDALLIYDKVSWRSGIFETPYIGATVLLVIIGLLIWGTSIIWDTRLRMWREQMSVLVERNPYAKEKMTAKELVHYRLIWLPMLKMIEEADPKTKEYREKVEAWMGYVIRDDPSLAKEVEDLMGYVNGAPLKHDRLRNGDG
;
A
#
# COMPACT_ATOMS: atom_id res chain seq x y z
N MET A 1 29.08 5.90 -20.50
CA MET A 1 28.94 4.55 -19.88
C MET A 1 28.12 4.53 -18.58
N ARG A 2 28.30 5.46 -17.62
CA ARG A 2 27.51 5.48 -16.35
C ARG A 2 25.98 5.62 -16.51
N GLN A 3 25.49 6.37 -17.49
CA GLN A 3 24.04 6.53 -17.72
C GLN A 3 23.37 5.26 -18.28
N MET A 4 24.07 4.49 -19.11
CA MET A 4 23.54 3.24 -19.69
C MET A 4 23.38 2.15 -18.62
N ALA A 5 24.33 2.05 -17.69
CA ALA A 5 24.26 1.15 -16.53
C ALA A 5 23.10 1.50 -15.57
N PHE A 6 22.79 2.79 -15.39
CA PHE A 6 21.65 3.23 -14.59
C PHE A 6 20.32 2.84 -15.23
N GLY A 7 20.20 2.94 -16.56
CA GLY A 7 19.03 2.47 -17.31
C GLY A 7 18.79 0.97 -17.20
N VAL A 8 19.84 0.16 -17.34
CA VAL A 8 19.75 -1.31 -17.20
C VAL A 8 19.38 -1.72 -15.77
N LYS A 9 20.01 -1.10 -14.75
CA LYS A 9 19.66 -1.36 -13.34
C LYS A 9 18.20 -0.99 -13.06
N LYS A 10 17.73 0.15 -13.55
CA LYS A 10 16.33 0.59 -13.40
C LYS A 10 15.36 -0.37 -14.10
N TRP A 11 15.68 -0.80 -15.32
CA TRP A 11 14.86 -1.77 -16.06
C TRP A 11 14.78 -3.11 -15.32
N PHE A 12 15.90 -3.63 -14.83
CA PHE A 12 15.94 -4.88 -14.05
C PHE A 12 15.12 -4.77 -12.76
N MET A 13 15.27 -3.66 -12.03
CA MET A 13 14.47 -3.39 -10.83
C MET A 13 12.97 -3.34 -11.14
N LEU A 14 12.58 -2.77 -12.27
CA LEU A 14 11.17 -2.76 -12.71
C LEU A 14 10.65 -4.16 -13.03
N GLN A 15 11.45 -5.02 -13.68
CA GLN A 15 11.04 -6.40 -13.93
C GLN A 15 10.94 -7.21 -12.63
N MET A 16 11.92 -7.09 -11.75
CA MET A 16 11.89 -7.70 -10.42
C MET A 16 10.66 -7.28 -9.63
N TRP A 17 10.31 -5.99 -9.66
CA TRP A 17 9.10 -5.48 -9.03
C TRP A 17 7.83 -6.12 -9.61
N ARG A 18 7.72 -6.25 -10.93
CA ARG A 18 6.57 -6.92 -11.57
C ARG A 18 6.45 -8.38 -11.16
N VAL A 19 7.57 -9.10 -11.11
CA VAL A 19 7.60 -10.50 -10.65
C VAL A 19 7.17 -10.59 -9.20
N GLN A 20 7.65 -9.70 -8.32
CA GLN A 20 7.24 -9.68 -6.91
C GLN A 20 5.74 -9.47 -6.74
N GLN A 21 5.10 -8.64 -7.56
CA GLN A 21 3.64 -8.42 -7.49
C GLN A 21 2.85 -9.71 -7.79
N ILE A 22 3.35 -10.57 -8.68
CA ILE A 22 2.66 -11.80 -9.10
C ILE A 22 3.15 -13.02 -8.31
N ALA A 23 4.28 -12.93 -7.62
CA ALA A 23 4.91 -14.06 -6.92
C ALA A 23 3.97 -14.76 -5.92
N ALA A 24 3.13 -14.02 -5.20
CA ALA A 24 2.14 -14.59 -4.29
C ALA A 24 1.07 -15.40 -5.03
N ILE A 25 0.57 -14.89 -6.16
CA ILE A 25 -0.45 -15.57 -6.98
C ILE A 25 0.16 -16.81 -7.63
N LEU A 26 1.38 -16.69 -8.16
CA LEU A 26 2.07 -17.78 -8.83
C LEU A 26 2.46 -18.90 -7.86
N SER A 27 2.93 -18.55 -6.66
CA SER A 27 3.22 -19.54 -5.62
C SER A 27 1.97 -20.28 -5.16
N LEU A 28 0.87 -19.57 -4.91
CA LEU A 28 -0.42 -20.18 -4.60
C LEU A 28 -0.89 -21.14 -5.71
N ALA A 29 -0.80 -20.72 -6.97
CA ALA A 29 -1.17 -21.56 -8.11
C ALA A 29 -0.29 -22.82 -8.21
N MET A 30 1.04 -22.67 -8.06
CA MET A 30 1.96 -23.80 -8.05
C MET A 30 1.68 -24.78 -6.92
N LEU A 31 1.42 -24.27 -5.71
CA LEU A 31 1.08 -25.11 -4.56
C LEU A 31 -0.23 -25.86 -4.81
N ALA A 32 -1.28 -25.18 -5.26
CA ALA A 32 -2.56 -25.81 -5.55
C ALA A 32 -2.46 -26.91 -6.63
N ILE A 33 -1.66 -26.68 -7.69
CA ILE A 33 -1.40 -27.69 -8.73
C ILE A 33 -0.60 -28.87 -8.15
N THR A 34 0.41 -28.60 -7.35
CA THR A 34 1.25 -29.63 -6.72
C THR A 34 0.41 -30.50 -5.79
N ASP A 35 -0.43 -29.88 -4.95
CA ASP A 35 -1.33 -30.57 -4.04
C ASP A 35 -2.36 -31.41 -4.80
N ALA A 36 -2.94 -30.86 -5.88
CA ALA A 36 -3.89 -31.59 -6.71
C ALA A 36 -3.25 -32.86 -7.33
N LEU A 37 -2.01 -32.77 -7.80
CA LEU A 37 -1.28 -33.91 -8.37
C LEU A 37 -0.86 -34.94 -7.31
N LEU A 38 -0.38 -34.48 -6.15
CA LEU A 38 -0.01 -35.36 -5.04
C LEU A 38 -1.21 -36.10 -4.48
N ILE A 39 -2.33 -35.40 -4.27
CA ILE A 39 -3.58 -36.02 -3.80
C ILE A 39 -4.09 -36.98 -4.86
N TYR A 40 -4.05 -36.59 -6.14
CA TYR A 40 -4.42 -37.48 -7.24
C TYR A 40 -3.66 -38.79 -7.14
N ASP A 41 -2.33 -38.78 -7.01
CA ASP A 41 -1.49 -39.99 -6.89
C ASP A 41 -1.82 -40.87 -5.67
N LYS A 42 -2.40 -40.31 -4.60
CA LYS A 42 -2.81 -41.06 -3.40
C LYS A 42 -4.24 -41.59 -3.44
N VAL A 43 -5.08 -41.10 -4.35
CA VAL A 43 -6.48 -41.59 -4.47
C VAL A 43 -6.48 -42.97 -5.11
N SER A 44 -6.98 -43.99 -4.40
CA SER A 44 -6.99 -45.38 -4.85
C SER A 44 -8.26 -45.80 -5.60
N TRP A 45 -9.34 -45.03 -5.53
CA TRP A 45 -10.66 -45.36 -6.10
C TRP A 45 -10.90 -44.77 -7.51
N ARG A 46 -9.83 -44.47 -8.26
CA ARG A 46 -9.95 -43.83 -9.58
C ARG A 46 -10.64 -44.79 -10.56
N SER A 47 -11.86 -44.48 -10.97
CA SER A 47 -12.60 -45.26 -11.98
C SER A 47 -13.38 -44.33 -12.91
N GLY A 48 -13.46 -44.70 -14.19
CA GLY A 48 -14.20 -43.94 -15.21
C GLY A 48 -13.48 -42.65 -15.60
N ILE A 49 -14.21 -41.53 -15.68
CA ILE A 49 -13.65 -40.23 -16.13
C ILE A 49 -12.50 -39.70 -15.26
N PHE A 50 -12.36 -40.18 -14.02
CA PHE A 50 -11.30 -39.80 -13.07
C PHE A 50 -10.03 -40.64 -13.19
N GLU A 51 -10.03 -41.66 -14.05
CA GLU A 51 -8.88 -42.51 -14.32
C GLU A 51 -7.78 -41.77 -15.09
N THR A 52 -8.15 -40.78 -15.90
CA THR A 52 -7.16 -39.97 -16.61
C THR A 52 -6.57 -38.89 -15.68
N PRO A 53 -5.22 -38.76 -15.60
CA PRO A 53 -4.56 -37.78 -14.74
C PRO A 53 -4.99 -36.34 -15.02
N TYR A 54 -5.23 -36.01 -16.28
CA TYR A 54 -5.63 -34.67 -16.70
C TYR A 54 -7.00 -34.26 -16.15
N ILE A 55 -7.99 -35.16 -16.19
CA ILE A 55 -9.34 -34.85 -15.72
C ILE A 55 -9.39 -34.93 -14.19
N GLY A 56 -8.83 -36.00 -13.60
CA GLY A 56 -8.82 -36.20 -12.15
C GLY A 56 -8.08 -35.10 -11.38
N ALA A 57 -6.89 -34.71 -11.83
CA ALA A 57 -6.13 -33.63 -11.19
C ALA A 57 -6.80 -32.26 -11.37
N THR A 58 -7.41 -31.99 -12.53
CA THR A 58 -8.13 -30.73 -12.77
C THR A 58 -9.36 -30.60 -11.87
N VAL A 59 -10.11 -31.68 -11.67
CA VAL A 59 -11.26 -31.67 -10.75
C VAL A 59 -10.80 -31.47 -9.30
N LEU A 60 -9.73 -32.14 -8.88
CA LEU A 60 -9.14 -31.92 -7.55
C LEU A 60 -8.65 -30.48 -7.37
N LEU A 61 -8.03 -29.89 -8.40
CA LEU A 61 -7.60 -28.50 -8.38
C LEU A 61 -8.79 -27.55 -8.19
N VAL A 62 -9.90 -27.79 -8.87
CA VAL A 62 -11.13 -27.00 -8.71
C VAL A 62 -11.71 -27.15 -7.30
N ILE A 63 -11.74 -28.38 -6.75
CA ILE A 63 -12.20 -28.63 -5.38
C ILE A 63 -11.32 -27.90 -4.36
N ILE A 64 -9.99 -28.00 -4.48
CA ILE A 64 -9.04 -27.29 -3.63
C ILE A 64 -9.26 -25.77 -3.76
N GLY A 65 -9.45 -25.26 -4.97
CA GLY A 65 -9.77 -23.86 -5.22
C GLY A 65 -11.06 -23.40 -4.52
N LEU A 66 -12.12 -24.21 -4.58
CA LEU A 66 -13.38 -23.94 -3.88
C LEU A 66 -13.22 -23.97 -2.36
N LEU A 67 -12.40 -24.87 -1.82
CA LEU A 67 -12.09 -24.91 -0.38
C LEU A 67 -11.29 -23.68 0.06
N ILE A 68 -10.26 -23.28 -0.68
CA ILE A 68 -9.51 -22.05 -0.44
C ILE A 68 -10.43 -20.84 -0.51
N TRP A 69 -11.34 -20.80 -1.49
CA TRP A 69 -12.27 -19.70 -1.63
C TRP A 69 -13.30 -19.65 -0.49
N GLY A 70 -13.88 -20.80 -0.11
CA GLY A 70 -14.80 -20.90 1.03
C GLY A 70 -14.16 -20.50 2.35
N THR A 71 -12.93 -20.96 2.61
CA THR A 71 -12.16 -20.57 3.80
C THR A 71 -11.80 -19.08 3.78
N SER A 72 -11.49 -18.51 2.60
CA SER A 72 -11.27 -17.07 2.44
C SER A 72 -12.51 -16.24 2.79
N ILE A 73 -13.70 -16.67 2.36
CA ILE A 73 -14.97 -16.00 2.72
C ILE A 73 -15.19 -16.05 4.24
N ILE A 74 -14.93 -17.18 4.89
CA ILE A 74 -15.06 -17.30 6.35
C ILE A 74 -14.03 -16.41 7.05
N TRP A 75 -12.79 -16.39 6.57
CA TRP A 75 -11.72 -15.54 7.07
C TRP A 75 -12.08 -14.06 7.03
N ASP A 76 -12.66 -13.60 5.91
CA ASP A 76 -13.05 -12.20 5.76
C ASP A 76 -14.32 -11.84 6.54
N THR A 77 -15.38 -12.65 6.42
CA THR A 77 -16.70 -12.32 6.97
C THR A 77 -16.82 -12.57 8.48
N ARG A 78 -16.31 -13.71 8.97
CA ARG A 78 -16.44 -14.12 10.38
C ARG A 78 -15.26 -13.66 11.21
N LEU A 79 -14.03 -13.95 10.76
CA LEU A 79 -12.84 -13.68 11.56
C LEU A 79 -12.36 -12.23 11.44
N ARG A 80 -12.64 -11.55 10.30
CA ARG A 80 -12.29 -10.14 10.07
C ARG A 80 -10.82 -9.81 10.37
N MET A 81 -9.94 -10.80 10.23
CA MET A 81 -8.53 -10.73 10.65
C MET A 81 -7.77 -9.61 9.91
N TRP A 82 -8.21 -9.26 8.70
CA TRP A 82 -7.65 -8.13 7.95
C TRP A 82 -7.76 -6.80 8.73
N ARG A 83 -8.85 -6.60 9.49
CA ARG A 83 -9.06 -5.37 10.27
C ARG A 83 -8.06 -5.29 11.42
N GLU A 84 -7.87 -6.39 12.13
CA GLU A 84 -6.92 -6.46 13.24
C GLU A 84 -5.48 -6.33 12.74
N GLN A 85 -5.16 -6.99 11.62
CA GLN A 85 -3.87 -6.84 10.97
C GLN A 85 -3.59 -5.38 10.57
N MET A 86 -4.58 -4.66 10.06
CA MET A 86 -4.45 -3.23 9.77
C MET A 86 -4.26 -2.39 11.03
N SER A 87 -4.96 -2.68 12.12
CA SER A 87 -4.74 -2.01 13.41
C SER A 87 -3.32 -2.22 13.91
N VAL A 88 -2.85 -3.47 13.90
CA VAL A 88 -1.49 -3.82 14.32
C VAL A 88 -0.45 -3.14 13.42
N LEU A 89 -0.71 -3.04 12.11
CA LEU A 89 0.20 -2.37 11.18
C LEU A 89 0.29 -0.86 11.47
N VAL A 90 -0.81 -0.22 11.84
CA VAL A 90 -0.82 1.18 12.29
C VAL A 90 -0.14 1.33 13.65
N GLU A 91 -0.43 0.44 14.59
CA GLU A 91 0.13 0.48 15.96
C GLU A 91 1.64 0.24 16.00
N ARG A 92 2.13 -0.69 15.17
CA ARG A 92 3.56 -1.01 15.05
C ARG A 92 4.30 -0.06 14.14
N ASN A 93 3.61 0.78 13.38
CA ASN A 93 4.26 1.78 12.56
C ASN A 93 4.63 2.98 13.45
N PRO A 94 5.93 3.18 13.78
CA PRO A 94 6.36 4.31 14.59
C PRO A 94 6.02 5.65 13.90
N TYR A 95 5.96 5.66 12.57
CA TYR A 95 5.62 6.84 11.78
C TYR A 95 4.13 7.15 11.74
N ALA A 96 3.24 6.21 12.09
CA ALA A 96 1.80 6.46 12.05
C ALA A 96 1.32 7.36 13.21
N LYS A 97 2.05 7.39 14.33
CA LYS A 97 1.73 8.23 15.49
C LYS A 97 2.48 9.55 15.49
N GLU A 98 3.70 9.57 14.97
CA GLU A 98 4.61 10.71 15.14
C GLU A 98 4.79 11.56 13.87
N LYS A 99 4.57 10.98 12.67
CA LYS A 99 4.78 11.70 11.41
C LYS A 99 3.46 12.11 10.77
N MET A 100 3.31 13.41 10.57
CA MET A 100 2.29 13.95 9.68
C MET A 100 2.68 13.69 8.23
N THR A 101 1.73 13.23 7.42
CA THR A 101 1.90 13.10 5.97
C THR A 101 1.90 14.48 5.30
N ALA A 102 2.50 14.59 4.10
CA ALA A 102 2.59 15.88 3.39
C ALA A 102 1.21 16.53 3.16
N LYS A 103 0.20 15.71 2.82
CA LYS A 103 -1.20 16.14 2.66
C LYS A 103 -1.79 16.69 3.96
N GLU A 104 -1.47 16.09 5.11
CA GLU A 104 -1.97 16.54 6.41
C GLU A 104 -1.34 17.87 6.77
N LEU A 105 -0.03 18.03 6.57
CA LEU A 105 0.66 19.32 6.81
C LEU A 105 0.07 20.45 5.98
N VAL A 106 -0.20 20.21 4.70
CA VAL A 106 -0.83 21.20 3.81
C VAL A 106 -2.27 21.50 4.27
N HIS A 107 -3.04 20.47 4.63
CA HIS A 107 -4.40 20.63 5.15
C HIS A 107 -4.42 21.45 6.45
N TYR A 108 -3.53 21.16 7.40
CA TYR A 108 -3.38 21.93 8.63
C TYR A 108 -2.99 23.38 8.37
N ARG A 109 -2.07 23.63 7.42
CA ARG A 109 -1.64 24.99 7.05
C ARG A 109 -2.73 25.81 6.38
N LEU A 110 -3.51 25.21 5.48
CA LEU A 110 -4.50 25.95 4.68
C LEU A 110 -5.82 26.17 5.39
N ILE A 111 -6.24 25.22 6.23
CA ILE A 111 -7.58 25.22 6.82
C ILE A 111 -7.49 25.45 8.32
N TRP A 112 -6.70 24.64 9.04
CA TRP A 112 -6.70 24.69 10.50
C TRP A 112 -5.99 25.93 11.08
N LEU A 113 -4.84 26.34 10.55
CA LEU A 113 -4.16 27.54 11.06
C LEU A 113 -5.00 28.82 10.91
N PRO A 114 -5.61 29.11 9.74
CA PRO A 114 -6.51 30.25 9.61
C PRO A 114 -7.74 30.14 10.52
N MET A 115 -8.36 28.96 10.62
CA MET A 115 -9.50 28.78 11.53
C MET A 115 -9.13 28.99 12.99
N LEU A 116 -7.98 28.48 13.45
CA LEU A 116 -7.51 28.70 14.82
C LEU A 116 -7.23 30.18 15.10
N LYS A 117 -6.79 30.94 14.10
CA LYS A 117 -6.65 32.40 14.20
C LYS A 117 -7.99 33.11 14.30
N MET A 118 -9.02 32.66 13.57
CA MET A 118 -10.37 33.20 13.71
C MET A 118 -11.00 32.87 15.07
N ILE A 119 -10.71 31.68 15.62
CA ILE A 119 -11.22 31.25 16.93
C ILE A 119 -10.47 31.93 18.09
N GLU A 120 -9.21 32.32 17.90
CA GLU A 120 -8.44 33.12 18.88
C GLU A 120 -9.15 34.42 19.26
N GLU A 121 -9.87 35.04 18.31
CA GLU A 121 -10.66 36.25 18.57
C GLU A 121 -11.80 35.99 19.58
N ALA A 122 -12.26 34.74 19.71
CA ALA A 122 -13.34 34.33 20.60
C ALA A 122 -12.85 33.69 21.92
N ASP A 123 -11.73 32.95 21.91
CA ASP A 123 -11.10 32.39 23.11
C ASP A 123 -9.57 32.56 23.07
N PRO A 124 -8.99 33.40 23.95
CA PRO A 124 -7.54 33.62 24.03
C PRO A 124 -6.72 32.36 24.31
N LYS A 125 -7.30 31.30 24.89
CA LYS A 125 -6.60 30.03 25.09
C LYS A 125 -6.23 29.33 23.78
N THR A 126 -6.93 29.67 22.69
CA THR A 126 -6.68 29.13 21.35
C THR A 126 -5.32 29.54 20.78
N LYS A 127 -4.76 30.65 21.28
CA LYS A 127 -3.43 31.11 20.92
C LYS A 127 -2.35 30.07 21.23
N GLU A 128 -2.40 29.49 22.43
CA GLU A 128 -1.42 28.49 22.87
C GLU A 128 -1.53 27.21 22.02
N TYR A 129 -2.75 26.80 21.62
CA TYR A 129 -2.94 25.65 20.74
C TYR A 129 -2.39 25.90 19.33
N ARG A 130 -2.60 27.09 18.75
CA ARG A 130 -2.02 27.44 17.46
C ARG A 130 -0.50 27.38 17.49
N GLU A 131 0.12 28.00 18.49
CA GLU A 131 1.58 28.06 18.62
C GLU A 131 2.19 26.66 18.77
N LYS A 132 1.55 25.77 19.55
CA LYS A 132 1.98 24.36 19.68
C LYS A 132 1.85 23.59 18.36
N VAL A 133 0.76 23.78 17.61
CA VAL A 133 0.57 23.12 16.32
C VAL A 133 1.58 23.64 15.28
N GLU A 134 1.84 24.94 15.24
CA GLU A 134 2.88 25.52 14.36
C GLU A 134 4.27 25.00 14.69
N ALA A 135 4.64 24.96 15.98
CA ALA A 135 5.91 24.42 16.43
C ALA A 135 6.08 22.94 16.08
N TRP A 136 5.02 22.15 16.23
CA TRP A 136 5.03 20.73 15.85
C TRP A 136 5.19 20.53 14.35
N MET A 137 4.46 21.27 13.52
CA MET A 137 4.61 21.22 12.06
C MET A 137 6.02 21.64 11.62
N GLY A 138 6.58 22.68 12.24
CA GLY A 138 7.95 23.12 11.98
C GLY A 138 8.99 22.05 12.33
N TYR A 139 8.78 21.33 13.44
CA TYR A 139 9.62 20.19 13.82
C TYR A 139 9.55 19.06 12.77
N VAL A 140 8.34 18.64 12.36
CA VAL A 140 8.14 17.55 11.40
C VAL A 140 8.75 17.85 10.03
N ILE A 141 8.62 19.09 9.55
CA ILE A 141 9.21 19.53 8.27
C ILE A 141 10.74 19.56 8.34
N ARG A 142 11.31 19.94 9.49
CA ARG A 142 12.77 19.98 9.69
C ARG A 142 13.38 18.57 9.80
N ASP A 143 12.66 17.64 10.42
CA ASP A 143 13.13 16.28 10.67
C ASP A 143 13.24 15.45 9.38
N ASP A 144 12.37 15.71 8.39
CA ASP A 144 12.33 14.95 7.14
C ASP A 144 12.48 15.84 5.88
N PRO A 145 13.71 15.96 5.32
CA PRO A 145 13.96 16.77 4.13
C PRO A 145 13.17 16.33 2.89
N SER A 146 12.77 15.07 2.81
CA SER A 146 11.96 14.57 1.69
C SER A 146 10.52 15.08 1.80
N LEU A 147 9.98 15.07 3.01
CA LEU A 147 8.66 15.61 3.33
C LEU A 147 8.59 17.12 3.10
N ALA A 148 9.63 17.87 3.47
CA ALA A 148 9.70 19.31 3.24
C ALA A 148 9.52 19.66 1.76
N LYS A 149 10.17 18.89 0.88
CA LYS A 149 10.08 19.07 -0.57
C LYS A 149 8.69 18.72 -1.12
N GLU A 150 8.06 17.67 -0.59
CA GLU A 150 6.68 17.31 -0.99
C GLU A 150 5.66 18.37 -0.55
N VAL A 151 5.82 18.94 0.64
CA VAL A 151 4.98 20.04 1.14
C VAL A 151 5.18 21.29 0.27
N GLU A 152 6.40 21.61 -0.13
CA GLU A 152 6.69 22.73 -1.03
C GLU A 152 6.05 22.53 -2.41
N ASP A 153 6.19 21.33 -3.00
CA ASP A 153 5.57 20.99 -4.28
C ASP A 153 4.02 21.10 -4.20
N LEU A 154 3.42 20.63 -3.11
CA LEU A 154 1.96 20.71 -2.90
C LEU A 154 1.47 22.14 -2.65
N MET A 155 2.18 22.93 -1.85
CA MET A 155 1.86 24.35 -1.63
C MET A 155 2.03 25.15 -2.92
N GLY A 156 3.04 24.83 -3.74
CA GLY A 156 3.20 25.37 -5.08
C GLY A 156 1.95 25.12 -5.93
N TYR A 157 1.42 23.90 -5.91
CA TYR A 157 0.18 23.55 -6.62
C TYR A 157 -1.04 24.35 -6.16
N VAL A 158 -1.22 24.47 -4.84
CA VAL A 158 -2.32 25.28 -4.27
C VAL A 158 -2.21 26.75 -4.70
N ASN A 159 -0.99 27.25 -4.90
CA ASN A 159 -0.72 28.59 -5.40
C ASN A 159 -0.70 28.69 -6.95
N GLY A 160 -1.10 27.64 -7.67
CA GLY A 160 -1.25 27.62 -9.12
C GLY A 160 -0.06 27.10 -9.93
N ALA A 161 0.98 26.55 -9.29
CA ALA A 161 2.09 25.89 -10.00
C ALA A 161 1.70 24.47 -10.48
N PRO A 162 2.29 23.94 -11.57
CA PRO A 162 2.01 22.58 -12.02
C PRO A 162 2.61 21.53 -11.07
N LEU A 163 1.87 20.43 -10.83
CA LEU A 163 2.39 19.30 -10.05
C LEU A 163 3.61 18.71 -10.76
N LYS A 164 4.57 18.22 -9.98
CA LYS A 164 5.78 17.58 -10.52
C LYS A 164 5.49 16.40 -11.46
N HIS A 165 4.39 15.67 -11.22
CA HIS A 165 3.93 14.61 -12.11
C HIS A 165 3.51 15.13 -13.49
N ASP A 166 2.98 16.35 -13.58
CA ASP A 166 2.58 16.99 -14.84
C ASP A 166 3.81 17.50 -15.61
N ARG A 167 4.85 17.98 -14.92
CA ARG A 167 6.14 18.35 -15.54
C ARG A 167 6.82 17.17 -16.22
N LEU A 168 6.81 16.00 -15.58
CA LEU A 168 7.37 14.77 -16.14
C LEU A 168 6.54 14.22 -17.32
N ARG A 169 5.22 14.48 -17.34
CA ARG A 169 4.34 14.13 -18.47
C ARG A 169 4.52 15.08 -19.66
N ASN A 170 4.81 16.35 -19.39
CA ASN A 170 4.96 17.39 -20.41
C ASN A 170 6.41 17.54 -20.93
N GLY A 171 7.37 16.80 -20.38
CA GLY A 171 8.74 16.72 -20.90
C GLY A 171 9.71 17.79 -20.39
N ASP A 172 9.33 18.58 -19.38
CA ASP A 172 10.12 19.71 -18.87
C ASP A 172 10.97 19.34 -17.64
N GLY A 173 11.65 18.18 -17.67
CA GLY A 173 12.40 17.62 -16.54
C GLY A 173 13.80 17.16 -16.89
#